data_AF-A0A4Y2FCA1-F1
#
_entry.id   AF-A0A4Y2FCA1-F1
#
_cell.length_a   1.000
_cell.length_b   1.000
_cell.length_c   1.000
_cell.angle_alpha   90.00
_cell.angle_beta   90.00
_cell.angle_gamma   90.00
#
_symmetry.space_group_name_H-M   'P 1'
#
loop_
_entity.id
_entity.type
_entity.pdbx_description
1 polymer ?
#
loop_
_entity_poly.entity_id
_entity_poly.type
_entity_poly.pdbx_seq_one_letter_code
_entity_poly.pdbx_strand_id
1 'polypeptide(L)'
;MSIFAGARKCDLKILAEELGETVNDSHKLKDLKKIILTSKEYDEESAKEWMNTIINERKEKEETAERRRQDEIQIAEQKRQEEIAERRHQEEIAEQRRQEEIELRKLEYEERKRKDEMEFELQKIRLGAEGRSLNSNSVANQNVNSMQIKPS
;
A
#
# COMPACT_ATOMS: atom_id res chain seq x y z
N MET A 1 4.40 -43.12 40.14
CA MET A 1 4.58 -41.82 39.45
C MET A 1 3.68 -40.79 40.13
N SER A 2 4.00 -39.50 40.13
CA SER A 2 3.09 -38.50 40.73
C SER A 2 2.01 -38.12 39.70
N ILE A 3 0.73 -38.27 40.06
CA ILE A 3 -0.42 -37.88 39.22
C ILE A 3 -0.49 -36.37 38.93
N PHE A 4 0.26 -35.56 39.69
CA PHE A 4 0.28 -34.10 39.57
C PHE A 4 1.50 -33.57 38.83
N ALA A 5 2.23 -34.42 38.09
CA ALA A 5 3.38 -33.99 37.30
C ALA A 5 2.93 -33.01 36.20
N GLY A 6 3.53 -31.80 36.16
CA GLY A 6 3.18 -30.77 35.17
C GLY A 6 1.88 -29.99 35.44
N ALA A 7 1.15 -30.33 36.51
CA ALA A 7 -0.07 -29.64 36.91
C ALA A 7 0.24 -28.27 37.54
N ARG A 8 -0.48 -27.23 37.11
CA ARG A 8 -0.45 -25.89 37.71
C ARG A 8 -1.45 -25.79 38.86
N LYS A 9 -1.37 -24.70 39.63
CA LYS A 9 -2.31 -24.41 40.73
C LYS A 9 -3.77 -24.33 40.23
N CYS A 10 -4.01 -23.74 39.05
CA CYS A 10 -5.34 -23.70 38.45
C CYS A 10 -5.84 -25.08 38.04
N ASP A 11 -4.98 -25.92 37.45
CA ASP A 11 -5.32 -27.29 37.06
C ASP A 11 -5.77 -28.12 38.29
N LEU A 12 -5.08 -27.98 39.42
CA LEU A 12 -5.45 -28.63 40.69
C LEU A 12 -6.72 -28.06 41.31
N LYS A 13 -7.00 -26.76 41.13
CA LYS A 13 -8.23 -26.15 41.63
C LYS A 13 -9.44 -26.73 40.90
N ILE A 14 -9.36 -26.82 39.57
CA ILE A 14 -10.40 -27.43 38.73
C ILE A 14 -10.63 -28.88 39.17
N LEU A 15 -9.57 -29.68 39.32
CA LEU A 15 -9.73 -31.07 39.74
C LEU A 15 -10.40 -31.22 41.11
N ALA A 16 -10.08 -30.34 42.07
CA ALA A 16 -10.71 -30.38 43.39
C ALA A 16 -12.20 -30.01 43.32
N GLU A 17 -12.57 -29.02 42.50
CA GLU A 17 -13.97 -28.64 42.27
C GLU A 17 -14.76 -29.78 41.61
N GLU A 18 -14.17 -30.49 40.64
CA GLU A 18 -14.78 -31.67 39.99
C GLU A 18 -14.99 -32.84 40.97
N LEU A 19 -14.13 -32.99 41.98
CA LEU A 19 -14.31 -33.94 43.07
C LEU A 19 -15.31 -33.47 44.14
N GLY A 20 -15.95 -32.31 43.95
CA GLY A 20 -16.92 -31.72 44.88
C GLY A 20 -16.31 -31.03 46.09
N GLU A 21 -14.98 -30.82 46.10
CA GLU A 21 -14.28 -30.15 47.20
C GLU A 21 -14.30 -28.63 47.03
N THR A 22 -14.53 -27.91 48.12
CA THR A 22 -14.49 -26.44 48.10
C THR A 22 -13.07 -25.92 48.20
N VAL A 23 -12.57 -25.27 47.14
CA VAL A 23 -11.22 -24.70 47.09
C VAL A 23 -11.22 -23.20 46.80
N ASN A 24 -10.56 -22.44 47.66
CA ASN A 24 -10.33 -21.00 47.46
C ASN A 24 -8.95 -20.69 46.83
N ASP A 25 -8.78 -19.47 46.35
CA ASP A 25 -7.52 -19.00 45.75
C ASP A 25 -6.37 -18.83 46.76
N SER A 26 -6.67 -18.80 48.06
CA SER A 26 -5.65 -18.69 49.11
C SER A 26 -4.90 -20.00 49.35
N HIS A 27 -5.51 -21.15 49.02
CA HIS A 27 -4.88 -22.45 49.17
C HIS A 27 -3.58 -22.53 48.38
N LYS A 28 -2.52 -23.05 49.02
CA LYS A 28 -1.26 -23.33 48.33
C LYS A 28 -1.40 -24.61 47.54
N LEU A 29 -0.50 -24.81 46.58
CA LEU A 29 -0.44 -26.02 45.77
C LEU A 29 -0.35 -27.31 46.61
N LYS A 30 0.33 -27.25 47.77
CA LYS A 30 0.39 -28.35 48.73
C LYS A 30 -0.97 -28.62 49.40
N ASP A 31 -1.71 -27.58 49.72
CA ASP A 31 -3.03 -27.69 50.37
C ASP A 31 -4.05 -28.28 49.40
N LEU A 32 -4.06 -27.84 48.14
CA LEU A 32 -4.91 -28.39 47.09
C LEU A 32 -4.63 -29.88 46.84
N LYS A 33 -3.36 -30.27 46.76
CA LYS A 33 -2.97 -31.68 46.65
C LYS A 33 -3.48 -32.50 47.83
N LYS A 34 -3.42 -31.94 49.05
CA LYS A 34 -3.91 -32.62 50.25
C LYS A 34 -5.43 -32.80 50.18
N ILE A 35 -6.17 -31.74 49.84
CA ILE A 35 -7.64 -31.77 49.71
C ILE A 35 -8.07 -32.86 48.72
N ILE A 36 -7.48 -32.89 47.52
CA ILE A 36 -7.78 -33.90 46.48
C ILE A 36 -7.54 -35.32 47.00
N LEU A 37 -6.37 -35.57 47.61
CA LEU A 37 -6.01 -36.90 48.11
C LEU A 37 -6.86 -37.35 49.31
N THR A 38 -7.48 -36.41 50.04
CA THR A 38 -8.37 -36.71 51.16
C THR A 38 -9.84 -36.76 50.76
N SER A 39 -10.18 -36.49 49.50
CA SER A 39 -11.56 -36.50 49.05
C SER A 39 -12.14 -37.91 49.10
N LYS A 40 -13.41 -38.01 49.51
CA LYS A 40 -14.11 -39.29 49.64
C LYS A 40 -14.34 -39.97 48.28
N GLU A 41 -14.47 -39.17 47.23
CA GLU A 41 -14.68 -39.61 45.85
C GLU A 41 -13.36 -39.76 45.07
N TYR A 42 -12.22 -39.66 45.74
CA TYR A 42 -10.91 -39.77 45.10
C TYR A 42 -10.64 -41.20 44.64
N ASP A 43 -10.58 -41.39 43.33
CA ASP A 43 -10.01 -42.57 42.67
C ASP A 43 -8.75 -42.16 41.90
N GLU A 44 -7.64 -42.89 42.10
CA GLU A 44 -6.33 -42.50 41.57
C GLU A 44 -6.28 -42.54 40.03
N GLU A 45 -6.90 -43.54 39.39
CA GLU A 45 -6.89 -43.64 37.93
C GLU A 45 -7.83 -42.60 37.31
N SER A 46 -9.01 -42.43 37.87
CA SER A 46 -9.95 -41.39 37.45
C SER A 46 -9.32 -40.00 37.60
N ALA A 47 -8.79 -39.65 38.77
CA ALA A 47 -8.18 -38.34 39.02
C ALA A 47 -7.01 -38.05 38.07
N LYS A 48 -6.26 -39.09 37.67
CA LYS A 48 -5.18 -39.00 36.69
C LYS A 48 -5.71 -38.75 35.27
N GLU A 49 -6.78 -39.43 34.85
CA GLU A 49 -7.44 -39.17 33.56
C GLU A 49 -8.00 -37.74 33.51
N TRP A 50 -8.73 -37.32 34.54
CA TRP A 50 -9.24 -35.95 34.67
C TRP A 50 -8.11 -34.91 34.64
N MET A 51 -7.02 -35.15 35.36
CA MET A 51 -5.86 -34.26 35.35
C MET A 51 -5.22 -34.15 33.96
N ASN A 52 -5.09 -35.27 33.24
CA ASN A 52 -4.55 -35.26 31.88
C ASN A 52 -5.45 -34.45 30.94
N THR A 53 -6.78 -34.59 31.05
CA THR A 53 -7.74 -33.80 30.27
C THR A 53 -7.61 -32.31 30.55
N ILE A 54 -7.59 -31.90 31.83
CA ILE A 54 -7.44 -30.49 32.22
C ILE A 54 -6.13 -29.89 31.69
N ILE A 55 -5.01 -30.62 31.81
CA ILE A 55 -3.71 -30.17 31.32
C ILE A 55 -3.69 -30.07 29.79
N ASN A 56 -4.30 -31.03 29.09
CA ASN A 56 -4.36 -31.03 27.63
C ASN A 56 -5.23 -29.88 27.11
N GLU A 57 -6.44 -29.69 27.64
CA GLU A 57 -7.31 -28.58 27.27
C GLU A 57 -6.63 -27.22 27.48
N ARG A 58 -5.91 -27.07 28.60
CA ARG A 58 -5.11 -25.88 28.84
C ARG A 58 -4.07 -25.67 27.74
N LYS A 59 -3.31 -26.71 27.39
CA LYS A 59 -2.26 -26.63 26.37
C LYS A 59 -2.84 -26.31 25.00
N GLU A 60 -3.96 -26.93 24.64
CA GLU A 60 -4.67 -26.66 23.39
C GLU A 60 -5.18 -25.21 23.32
N LYS A 61 -5.70 -24.67 24.43
CA LYS A 61 -6.10 -23.25 24.52
C LYS A 61 -4.90 -22.32 24.38
N GLU A 62 -3.78 -22.63 25.05
CA GLU A 62 -2.53 -21.86 24.95
C GLU A 62 -1.97 -21.90 23.51
N GLU A 63 -1.96 -23.06 22.86
CA GLU A 63 -1.53 -23.24 21.47
C GLU A 63 -2.45 -22.50 20.49
N THR A 64 -3.77 -22.59 20.67
CA THR A 64 -4.74 -21.87 19.84
C THR A 64 -4.57 -20.36 19.96
N ALA A 65 -4.34 -19.86 21.17
CA ALA A 65 -4.09 -18.43 21.40
C ALA A 65 -2.77 -17.98 20.76
N GLU A 66 -1.72 -18.80 20.84
CA GLU A 66 -0.45 -18.50 20.20
C GLU A 66 -0.56 -18.50 18.66
N ARG A 67 -1.27 -19.47 18.09
CA ARG A 67 -1.53 -19.54 16.65
C ARG A 67 -2.29 -18.31 16.16
N ARG A 68 -3.31 -17.86 16.90
CA ARG A 68 -4.05 -16.62 16.59
C ARG A 68 -3.12 -15.39 16.60
N ARG A 69 -2.23 -15.29 17.59
CA ARG A 69 -1.23 -14.20 17.62
C ARG A 69 -0.31 -14.23 16.39
N GLN A 70 0.12 -15.41 15.97
CA GLN A 70 0.95 -15.57 14.77
C GLN A 70 0.18 -15.18 13.50
N ASP A 71 -1.07 -15.61 13.37
CA ASP A 71 -1.93 -15.27 12.24
C ASP A 71 -2.16 -13.74 12.17
N GLU A 72 -2.41 -13.08 13.30
CA GLU A 72 -2.55 -11.62 13.39
C GLU A 72 -1.29 -10.88 12.91
N ILE A 73 -0.11 -11.36 13.31
CA ILE A 73 1.18 -10.79 12.86
C ILE A 73 1.35 -10.97 11.35
N GLN A 74 1.07 -12.17 10.82
CA GLN A 74 1.18 -12.43 9.37
C GLN A 74 0.23 -11.55 8.56
N ILE A 75 -1.03 -11.41 9.00
CA ILE A 75 -2.01 -10.56 8.32
C ILE A 75 -1.56 -9.09 8.35
N ALA A 76 -1.04 -8.60 9.48
CA ALA A 76 -0.53 -7.24 9.58
C ALA A 76 0.68 -7.00 8.67
N GLU A 77 1.60 -7.96 8.58
CA GLU A 77 2.76 -7.88 7.71
C GLU A 77 2.36 -7.90 6.22
N GLN A 78 1.43 -8.78 5.84
CA GLN A 78 0.90 -8.83 4.47
C GLN A 78 0.26 -7.50 4.08
N LYS A 79 -0.60 -6.92 4.92
CA LYS A 79 -1.22 -5.62 4.66
C LYS A 79 -0.19 -4.51 4.47
N ARG A 80 0.88 -4.51 5.27
CA ARG A 80 1.96 -3.54 5.12
C ARG A 80 2.69 -3.70 3.80
N GLN A 81 2.91 -4.94 3.33
CA GLN A 81 3.52 -5.19 2.03
C GLN A 81 2.60 -4.75 0.87
N GLU A 82 1.30 -5.02 0.97
CA GLU A 82 0.30 -4.57 0.00
C GLU A 82 0.25 -3.05 -0.10
N GLU A 83 0.23 -2.34 1.03
CA GLU A 83 0.26 -0.86 1.05
C GLU A 83 1.53 -0.29 0.39
N ILE A 84 2.69 -0.90 0.66
CA ILE A 84 3.95 -0.49 0.02
C ILE A 84 3.90 -0.75 -1.49
N ALA A 85 3.36 -1.90 -1.91
CA ALA A 85 3.23 -2.24 -3.33
C ALA A 85 2.27 -1.30 -4.05
N GLU A 86 1.12 -0.97 -3.45
CA GLU A 86 0.16 -0.02 -4.00
C GLU A 86 0.76 1.37 -4.14
N ARG A 87 1.47 1.84 -3.10
CA ARG A 87 2.15 3.13 -3.15
C ARG A 87 3.19 3.19 -4.26
N ARG A 88 4.00 2.15 -4.42
CA ARG A 88 4.99 2.06 -5.52
C ARG A 88 4.31 2.10 -6.88
N HIS A 89 3.20 1.40 -7.05
CA HIS A 89 2.44 1.41 -8.29
C HIS A 89 1.87 2.80 -8.61
N GLN A 90 1.35 3.51 -7.61
CA GLN A 90 0.88 4.89 -7.78
C GLN A 90 2.02 5.85 -8.14
N GLU A 91 3.18 5.72 -7.47
CA GLU A 91 4.37 6.52 -7.78
C GLU A 91 4.85 6.29 -9.22
N GLU A 92 4.85 5.04 -9.70
CA GLU A 92 5.20 4.67 -11.08
C GLU A 92 4.24 5.29 -12.10
N ILE A 93 2.91 5.18 -11.88
CA ILE A 93 1.92 5.82 -12.77
C ILE A 93 2.11 7.34 -12.80
N ALA A 94 2.35 7.95 -11.63
CA ALA A 94 2.56 9.38 -11.54
C ALA A 94 3.84 9.81 -12.28
N GLU A 95 4.89 8.99 -12.22
CA GLU A 95 6.14 9.23 -12.96
C GLU A 95 5.96 9.12 -14.47
N GLN A 96 5.26 8.08 -14.94
CA GLN A 96 4.93 7.92 -16.36
C GLN A 96 4.15 9.13 -16.89
N ARG A 97 3.12 9.60 -16.16
CA ARG A 97 2.36 10.79 -16.55
C ARG A 97 3.22 12.06 -16.63
N ARG A 98 4.12 12.26 -15.67
CA ARG A 98 5.08 13.39 -15.71
C ARG A 98 5.97 13.31 -16.94
N GLN A 99 6.44 12.11 -17.28
CA GLN A 99 7.29 11.91 -18.45
C GLN A 99 6.53 12.18 -19.76
N GLU A 100 5.31 11.68 -19.90
CA GLU A 100 4.43 11.95 -21.03
C GLU A 100 4.15 13.46 -21.19
N GLU A 101 3.89 14.17 -20.10
CA GLU A 101 3.67 15.62 -20.12
C GLU A 101 4.91 16.37 -20.61
N ILE A 102 6.10 15.97 -20.16
CA ILE A 102 7.37 16.56 -20.61
C ILE A 102 7.58 16.31 -22.12
N GLU A 103 7.28 15.10 -22.61
CA GLU A 103 7.40 14.78 -24.02
C GLU A 103 6.41 15.55 -24.89
N LEU A 104 5.15 15.65 -24.46
CA LEU A 104 4.14 16.46 -25.13
C LEU A 104 4.56 17.93 -25.21
N ARG A 105 5.09 18.48 -24.13
CA ARG A 105 5.56 19.88 -24.09
C ARG A 105 6.76 20.12 -25.02
N LYS A 106 7.66 19.14 -25.14
CA LYS A 106 8.76 19.21 -26.13
C LYS A 106 8.22 19.20 -27.55
N LEU A 107 7.25 18.34 -27.85
CA LEU A 107 6.63 18.26 -29.17
C LEU A 107 5.89 19.57 -29.53
N GLU A 108 5.15 20.14 -28.59
CA GLU A 108 4.46 21.43 -28.77
C GLU A 108 5.45 22.56 -29.08
N TYR A 109 6.60 22.57 -28.40
CA TYR A 109 7.66 23.55 -28.64
C TYR A 109 8.26 23.42 -30.04
N GLU A 110 8.57 22.20 -30.49
CA GLU A 110 9.09 21.94 -31.84
C GLU A 110 8.09 22.32 -32.94
N GLU A 111 6.80 22.00 -32.75
CA GLU A 111 5.76 22.40 -33.70
C GLU A 111 5.57 23.91 -33.76
N ARG A 112 5.61 24.61 -32.61
CA ARG A 112 5.56 26.08 -32.57
C ARG A 112 6.76 26.68 -33.30
N LYS A 113 7.96 26.17 -33.05
CA LYS A 113 9.17 26.61 -33.73
C LYS A 113 9.10 26.42 -35.25
N ARG A 114 8.65 25.27 -35.74
CA ARG A 114 8.43 25.02 -37.17
C ARG A 114 7.43 26.00 -37.78
N LYS A 115 6.34 26.29 -37.07
CA LYS A 115 5.33 27.25 -37.52
C LYS A 115 5.90 28.66 -37.61
N ASP A 116 6.64 29.10 -36.60
CA ASP A 116 7.27 30.43 -36.57
C ASP A 116 8.31 30.57 -37.71
N GLU A 117 9.12 29.53 -37.95
CA GLU A 117 10.07 29.50 -39.07
C GLU A 117 9.36 29.61 -40.43
N MET A 118 8.26 28.87 -40.62
CA MET A 118 7.46 28.92 -41.85
C MET A 118 6.79 30.28 -42.06
N GLU A 119 6.24 30.87 -40.99
CA GLU A 119 5.64 32.20 -41.04
C GLU A 119 6.66 33.27 -41.42
N PHE A 120 7.88 33.17 -40.87
CA PHE A 120 8.99 34.04 -41.24
C PHE A 120 9.38 33.90 -42.72
N GLU A 121 9.47 32.68 -43.26
CA GLU A 121 9.73 32.45 -44.69
C GLU A 121 8.62 33.04 -45.59
N LEU A 122 7.35 32.83 -45.22
CA LEU A 122 6.22 33.41 -45.96
C LEU A 122 6.22 34.95 -45.93
N GLN A 123 6.59 35.56 -44.80
CA GLN A 123 6.71 37.01 -44.69
C GLN A 123 7.81 37.56 -45.60
N LYS A 124 8.97 36.89 -45.67
CA LYS A 124 10.05 37.25 -46.59
C LYS A 124 9.58 37.23 -48.06
N ILE A 125 8.83 36.21 -48.46
CA ILE A 125 8.27 36.12 -49.82
C ILE A 125 7.30 37.28 -50.10
N ARG A 126 6.40 37.60 -49.16
CA ARG A 126 5.43 38.70 -49.31
C ARG A 126 6.11 40.04 -49.49
N LEU A 127 7.07 40.38 -48.63
CA LEU A 127 7.84 41.62 -48.74
C LEU A 127 8.65 41.69 -50.05
N GLY A 128 9.25 40.58 -50.47
CA GLY A 128 9.95 40.50 -51.76
C GLY A 128 9.04 40.72 -52.98
N ALA A 129 7.77 40.30 -52.90
CA ALA A 129 6.77 40.54 -53.94
C ALA A 129 6.28 42.00 -53.95
N GLU A 130 5.99 42.57 -52.78
CA GLU A 130 5.57 43.97 -52.61
C GLU A 130 6.65 44.95 -53.10
N GLY A 131 7.93 44.70 -52.78
CA GLY A 131 9.05 45.52 -53.26
C GLY A 131 9.22 45.53 -54.78
N ARG A 132 8.93 44.40 -55.46
CA ARG A 132 8.92 44.36 -56.94
C ARG A 132 7.71 45.09 -57.52
N SER A 133 6.53 44.93 -56.91
CA SER A 133 5.29 45.58 -57.33
C SER A 133 5.37 47.11 -57.25
N LEU A 134 5.91 47.65 -56.15
CA LEU A 134 6.10 49.10 -55.97
C LEU A 134 7.09 49.67 -57.01
N ASN A 135 8.15 48.93 -57.33
CA ASN A 135 9.10 49.33 -58.38
C ASN A 135 8.46 49.32 -59.77
N SER A 136 7.65 48.31 -60.11
CA SER A 136 6.91 48.26 -61.38
C SER A 136 5.89 49.41 -61.51
N ASN A 137 5.17 49.76 -60.45
CA ASN A 137 4.23 50.88 -60.46
C ASN A 137 4.93 52.25 -60.56
N SER A 138 6.11 52.40 -59.96
CA SER A 138 6.93 53.62 -60.12
C SER A 138 7.42 53.80 -61.56
N VAL A 139 7.97 52.75 -62.18
CA VAL A 139 8.43 52.79 -63.58
C VAL A 139 7.26 53.07 -64.54
N ALA A 140 6.10 52.46 -64.32
CA ALA A 140 4.91 52.74 -65.12
C ALA A 140 4.47 54.21 -65.00
N ASN A 141 4.38 54.76 -63.79
CA ASN A 141 3.95 56.15 -63.56
C ASN A 141 4.95 57.19 -64.10
N GLN A 142 6.26 56.93 -64.05
CA GLN A 142 7.25 57.82 -64.66
C GLN A 142 7.15 57.85 -66.20
N ASN A 143 6.83 56.72 -66.83
CA ASN A 143 6.66 56.65 -68.29
C ASN A 143 5.36 57.34 -68.77
N VAL A 144 4.29 57.30 -67.96
CA VAL A 144 3.03 58.01 -68.27
C VAL A 144 3.22 59.53 -68.19
N ASN A 145 3.97 60.02 -67.19
CA ASN A 145 4.24 61.46 -67.06
C ASN A 145 5.21 62.01 -68.13
N SER A 146 6.16 61.21 -68.63
CA SER A 146 7.07 61.64 -69.69
C SER A 146 6.44 61.69 -71.09
N MET A 147 5.38 60.93 -71.34
CA MET A 147 4.62 61.01 -72.60
C MET A 147 3.68 62.22 -72.69
N GLN A 148 3.21 62.79 -71.57
CA GLN A 148 2.34 63.97 -71.58
C GLN A 148 3.07 65.30 -71.77
N ILE A 149 4.39 65.37 -71.53
CA ILE A 149 5.19 66.58 -71.66
C ILE A 149 6.05 66.48 -72.93
N LYS A 150 5.42 66.54 -74.10
CA LYS A 150 6.11 66.87 -75.36
C LYS A 150 5.41 68.08 -75.99
N PRO A 151 6.04 69.27 -76.01
CA PRO A 151 5.46 70.41 -76.71
C PRO A 151 5.56 70.19 -78.23
N SER A 152 4.52 70.63 -78.95
CA SER A 152 4.40 70.61 -80.41
C SER A 152 5.44 71.48 -81.11
#